data_AF-A0A2Z3H195-F1
#
_entry.id   AF-A0A2Z3H195-F1
#
_cell.length_a   1.000
_cell.length_b   1.000
_cell.length_c   1.000
_cell.angle_alpha   90.00
_cell.angle_beta   90.00
_cell.angle_gamma   90.00
#
_symmetry.space_group_name_H-M   'P 1'
#
loop_
_entity.id
_entity.type
_entity.pdbx_description
1 polymer ?
#
loop_
_entity_poly.entity_id
_entity_poly.type
_entity_poly.pdbx_seq_one_letter_code
_entity_poly.pdbx_strand_id
1 'polypeptide(L)'
;MRNLIPLAVAALVTGCGAPGRPASEVERARAAVTAALDGWKANEAPEKLKARPDPVDFADELRATHALTDYTVGKVDGSDKDVVRVTVVLKLKDKKGKSSEREAVYAVALRAPVVVSRDPYF
;
A
#
# COMPACT_ATOMS: atom_id res chain seq x y z
N MET A 1 -24.76 -57.30 -7.56
CA MET A 1 -25.78 -56.23 -7.79
C MET A 1 -26.00 -55.59 -6.42
N ARG A 2 -25.89 -54.28 -6.16
CA ARG A 2 -25.91 -53.06 -6.96
C ARG A 2 -25.31 -51.96 -6.05
N ASN A 3 -24.14 -51.40 -6.38
CA ASN A 3 -23.55 -50.30 -5.62
C ASN A 3 -24.29 -48.99 -5.97
N LEU A 4 -24.86 -48.33 -4.97
CA LEU A 4 -25.43 -46.98 -5.10
C LEU A 4 -24.36 -45.95 -4.70
N ILE A 5 -23.91 -45.18 -5.68
CA ILE A 5 -23.02 -44.02 -5.49
C ILE A 5 -23.90 -42.78 -5.31
N PRO A 6 -23.81 -42.03 -4.20
CA PRO A 6 -24.47 -40.74 -4.11
C PRO A 6 -23.59 -39.69 -4.80
N LEU A 7 -24.12 -39.14 -5.89
CA LEU A 7 -23.53 -38.01 -6.63
C LEU A 7 -23.87 -36.71 -5.89
N ALA A 8 -22.98 -36.25 -5.01
CA ALA A 8 -23.08 -34.95 -4.38
C ALA A 8 -22.57 -33.88 -5.36
N VAL A 9 -23.48 -33.17 -6.02
CA VAL A 9 -23.18 -31.99 -6.83
C VAL A 9 -23.05 -30.79 -5.89
N ALA A 10 -21.83 -30.48 -5.50
CA ALA A 10 -21.48 -29.21 -4.87
C ALA A 10 -20.56 -28.45 -5.83
N ALA A 11 -21.12 -27.49 -6.58
CA ALA A 11 -20.33 -26.60 -7.41
C ALA A 11 -20.77 -25.15 -7.18
N LEU A 12 -20.05 -24.53 -6.24
CA LEU A 12 -19.45 -23.20 -6.32
C LEU A 12 -20.38 -22.04 -6.71
N VAL A 13 -20.81 -21.33 -5.66
CA VAL A 13 -21.14 -19.90 -5.73
C VAL A 13 -19.88 -19.17 -6.21
N THR A 14 -19.78 -18.88 -7.50
CA THR A 14 -18.80 -17.92 -8.00
C THR A 14 -19.33 -16.53 -7.64
N GLY A 15 -18.78 -15.98 -6.55
CA GLY A 15 -19.00 -14.61 -6.18
C GLY A 15 -18.50 -13.70 -7.29
N CYS A 16 -19.42 -13.15 -8.08
CA CYS A 16 -19.21 -11.94 -8.85
C CYS A 16 -18.89 -10.80 -7.88
N GLY A 17 -17.61 -10.68 -7.50
CA GLY A 17 -17.07 -9.42 -6.99
C GLY A 17 -16.99 -8.44 -8.16
N ALA A 18 -17.48 -7.22 -7.97
CA ALA A 18 -17.29 -6.12 -8.91
C ALA A 18 -15.83 -6.09 -9.40
N PRO A 19 -15.58 -5.74 -10.67
CA PRO A 19 -14.22 -5.68 -11.20
C PRO A 19 -13.45 -4.63 -10.39
N GLY A 20 -12.63 -5.10 -9.44
CA GLY A 20 -11.65 -4.26 -8.78
C GLY A 20 -10.63 -3.73 -9.79
N ARG A 21 -9.81 -2.77 -9.38
CA ARG A 21 -8.72 -2.28 -10.23
C ARG A 21 -7.88 -3.42 -10.82
N PRO A 22 -7.31 -3.20 -12.02
CA PRO A 22 -6.36 -4.14 -12.59
C PRO A 22 -5.25 -4.50 -11.59
N ALA A 23 -4.85 -5.77 -11.54
CA ALA A 23 -3.78 -6.21 -10.64
C ALA A 23 -2.47 -5.41 -10.86
N SER A 24 -2.19 -4.99 -12.10
CA SER A 24 -1.05 -4.12 -12.41
C SER A 24 -1.08 -2.76 -11.70
N GLU A 25 -2.26 -2.18 -11.51
CA GLU A 25 -2.42 -0.92 -10.76
C GLU A 25 -2.19 -1.12 -9.26
N VAL A 26 -2.70 -2.23 -8.71
CA VAL A 26 -2.48 -2.61 -7.32
C VAL A 26 -0.98 -2.80 -7.03
N GLU A 27 -0.27 -3.49 -7.92
CA GLU A 27 1.18 -3.68 -7.81
C GLU A 27 1.96 -2.37 -8.00
N ARG A 28 1.55 -1.52 -8.95
CA ARG A 28 2.15 -0.18 -9.13
C ARG A 28 1.99 0.68 -7.88
N ALA A 29 0.83 0.65 -7.22
CA ALA A 29 0.60 1.37 -5.98
C ALA A 29 1.47 0.87 -4.83
N ARG A 30 1.57 -0.47 -4.67
CA ARG A 30 2.48 -1.10 -3.70
C ARG A 30 3.93 -0.68 -3.95
N ALA A 31 4.38 -0.68 -5.20
CA ALA A 31 5.73 -0.28 -5.58
C ALA A 31 6.01 1.20 -5.29
N ALA A 32 5.05 2.09 -5.53
CA ALA A 32 5.18 3.52 -5.23
C ALA A 32 5.29 3.79 -3.71
N VAL A 33 4.47 3.12 -2.88
CA VAL A 33 4.57 3.22 -1.42
C VAL A 33 5.89 2.67 -0.91
N THR A 34 6.31 1.50 -1.41
CA THR A 34 7.60 0.88 -1.04
C THR A 34 8.76 1.82 -1.37
N ALA A 35 8.78 2.38 -2.58
CA ALA A 35 9.77 3.36 -3.01
C ALA A 35 9.83 4.59 -2.10
N ALA A 36 8.67 5.15 -1.77
CA ALA A 36 8.56 6.30 -0.89
C ALA A 36 9.10 6.02 0.52
N LEU A 37 8.76 4.85 1.08
CA LEU A 37 9.19 4.43 2.42
C LEU A 37 10.67 4.05 2.46
N ASP A 38 11.21 3.40 1.42
CA ASP A 38 12.64 3.15 1.27
C ASP A 38 13.43 4.47 1.23
N GLY A 39 12.96 5.43 0.44
CA GLY A 39 13.55 6.76 0.37
C GLY A 39 13.50 7.47 1.72
N TRP A 40 12.41 7.34 2.49
CA TRP A 40 12.36 7.87 3.86
C TRP A 40 13.33 7.16 4.80
N LYS A 41 13.34 5.82 4.82
CA LYS A 41 14.22 5.01 5.67
C LYS A 41 15.70 5.32 5.42
N ALA A 42 16.08 5.54 4.15
CA ALA A 42 17.43 5.91 3.76
C ALA A 42 17.73 7.42 3.87
N ASN A 43 16.78 8.23 4.37
CA ASN A 43 16.87 9.69 4.45
C ASN A 43 17.24 10.35 3.11
N GLU A 44 16.67 9.84 2.02
CA GLU A 44 16.85 10.36 0.68
C GLU A 44 16.08 11.64 0.43
N ALA A 45 16.66 12.50 -0.40
CA ALA A 45 16.05 13.73 -0.88
C ALA A 45 14.81 13.40 -1.76
N PRO A 46 13.68 14.13 -1.61
CA PRO A 46 12.45 13.89 -2.39
C PRO A 46 12.66 13.93 -3.91
N GLU A 47 13.67 14.66 -4.38
CA GLU A 47 14.02 14.80 -5.80
C GLU A 47 14.39 13.44 -6.42
N LYS A 48 14.94 12.49 -5.64
CA LYS A 48 15.22 11.14 -6.13
C LYS A 48 13.96 10.39 -6.55
N LEU A 49 12.86 10.55 -5.81
CA LEU A 49 11.58 9.93 -6.16
C LEU A 49 10.98 10.55 -7.42
N LYS A 50 11.16 11.86 -7.61
CA LYS A 50 10.70 12.61 -8.78
C LYS A 50 11.50 12.29 -10.05
N ALA A 51 12.76 11.87 -9.90
CA ALA A 51 13.64 11.51 -11.01
C ALA A 51 13.44 10.06 -11.53
N ARG A 52 12.56 9.26 -10.92
CA ARG A 52 12.28 7.89 -11.36
C ARG A 52 11.54 7.89 -12.71
N PRO A 53 11.62 6.79 -13.49
CA PRO A 53 10.82 6.63 -14.70
C PRO A 53 9.30 6.75 -14.46
N ASP A 54 8.85 6.35 -13.27
CA ASP A 54 7.51 6.62 -12.74
C ASP A 54 7.64 7.56 -11.53
N PRO A 55 7.57 8.88 -11.72
CA PRO A 55 7.81 9.86 -10.67
C PRO A 55 6.81 9.72 -9.52
N VAL A 56 7.33 9.72 -8.28
CA VAL A 56 6.50 9.67 -7.07
C VAL A 56 6.60 10.99 -6.32
N ASP A 57 5.45 11.59 -6.02
CA ASP A 57 5.31 12.68 -5.06
C ASP A 57 4.85 12.10 -3.73
N PHE A 58 5.67 12.26 -2.69
CA PHE A 58 5.46 11.63 -1.39
C PHE A 58 5.51 12.67 -0.27
N ALA A 59 4.41 12.75 0.48
CA ALA A 59 4.29 13.60 1.66
C ALA A 59 3.77 12.80 2.86
N ASP A 60 4.53 12.86 3.96
CA ASP A 60 4.11 12.41 5.29
C ASP A 60 4.69 13.38 6.33
N GLU A 61 3.83 13.94 7.17
CA GLU A 61 4.17 14.92 8.21
C GLU A 61 5.17 14.40 9.24
N LEU A 62 5.19 13.09 9.49
CA LEU A 62 6.09 12.47 10.44
C LEU A 62 7.54 12.48 9.94
N ARG A 63 7.80 12.63 8.63
CA ARG A 63 9.17 12.80 8.10
C ARG A 63 9.91 13.97 8.72
N ALA A 64 9.19 15.04 9.11
CA ALA A 64 9.80 16.23 9.70
C ALA A 64 10.27 16.02 11.15
N THR A 65 9.73 15.00 11.83
CA THR A 65 9.88 14.80 13.27
C THR A 65 10.46 13.45 13.65
N HIS A 66 10.38 12.45 12.76
CA HIS A 66 10.78 11.06 12.99
C HIS A 66 11.64 10.52 11.84
N ALA A 67 12.62 9.70 12.20
CA ALA A 67 13.28 8.81 11.26
C ALA A 67 12.48 7.51 11.15
N LEU A 68 12.27 7.03 9.92
CA LEU A 68 11.73 5.69 9.69
C LEU A 68 12.86 4.68 9.83
N THR A 69 12.77 3.79 10.83
CA THR A 69 13.77 2.75 11.06
C THR A 69 13.42 1.46 10.35
N ASP A 70 12.13 1.18 10.18
CA ASP A 70 11.63 0.02 9.46
C ASP A 70 10.16 0.19 9.09
N TYR A 71 9.64 -0.67 8.22
CA TYR A 71 8.21 -0.70 7.90
C TYR A 71 7.76 -2.06 7.39
N THR A 72 6.46 -2.35 7.52
CA THR A 72 5.82 -3.53 6.95
C THR A 72 4.65 -3.09 6.09
N VAL A 73 4.65 -3.47 4.81
CA VAL A 73 3.51 -3.23 3.91
C VAL A 73 2.48 -4.34 4.08
N GLY A 74 1.27 -3.97 4.47
CA GLY A 74 0.16 -4.89 4.72
C GLY A 74 -0.82 -5.00 3.55
N LYS A 75 -2.10 -4.90 3.90
CA LYS A 75 -3.23 -5.01 2.97
C LYS A 75 -3.19 -3.88 1.94
N VAL A 76 -3.51 -4.23 0.70
CA VAL A 76 -3.77 -3.27 -0.38
C VAL A 76 -5.23 -3.38 -0.78
N ASP A 77 -5.91 -2.24 -0.84
CA ASP A 77 -7.31 -2.13 -1.21
C ASP A 77 -7.47 -1.23 -2.44
N GLY A 78 -7.83 -1.86 -3.56
CA GLY A 78 -8.09 -1.21 -4.84
C GLY A 78 -9.58 -1.08 -5.18
N SER A 79 -10.47 -1.15 -4.17
CA SER A 79 -11.92 -1.00 -4.36
C SER A 79 -12.35 0.42 -4.71
N ASP A 80 -11.51 1.41 -4.38
CA ASP A 80 -11.75 2.82 -4.68
C ASP A 80 -11.24 3.18 -6.09
N LYS A 81 -12.09 3.88 -6.84
CA LYS A 81 -11.83 4.28 -8.23
C LYS A 81 -10.74 5.35 -8.37
N ASP A 82 -10.54 6.18 -7.34
CA ASP A 82 -9.68 7.36 -7.39
C ASP A 82 -8.32 7.05 -6.76
N VAL A 83 -8.29 6.30 -5.66
CA VAL A 83 -7.04 5.90 -4.98
C VAL A 83 -6.92 4.39 -4.72
N VAL A 84 -5.70 3.88 -4.62
CA VAL A 84 -5.42 2.57 -4.00
C VAL A 84 -4.98 2.82 -2.57
N ARG A 85 -5.58 2.15 -1.59
CA ARG A 85 -5.20 2.26 -0.18
C ARG A 85 -4.21 1.17 0.20
N VAL A 86 -3.12 1.55 0.86
CA VAL A 86 -2.07 0.63 1.31
C VAL A 86 -1.87 0.80 2.81
N THR A 87 -2.25 -0.22 3.59
CA THR A 87 -1.97 -0.25 5.03
C THR A 87 -0.49 -0.55 5.26
N VAL A 88 0.14 0.22 6.14
CA VAL A 88 1.55 0.10 6.48
C VAL A 88 1.72 0.24 7.99
N VAL A 89 2.54 -0.64 8.55
CA VAL A 89 3.04 -0.49 9.92
C VAL A 89 4.41 0.17 9.86
N LEU A 90 4.55 1.35 10.45
CA LEU A 90 5.78 2.14 10.48
C LEU A 90 6.48 1.98 11.83
N LYS A 91 7.77 1.66 11.81
CA LYS A 91 8.63 1.73 12.99
C LYS A 91 9.44 3.03 12.93
N LEU A 92 9.20 3.90 13.90
CA LEU A 92 9.67 5.27 13.92
C LEU A 92 10.60 5.49 15.11
N LYS A 93 11.60 6.35 14.92
CA LYS A 93 12.46 6.86 16.00
C LYS A 93 12.37 8.38 16.03
N ASP A 94 12.01 8.94 17.18
CA ASP A 94 11.96 10.39 17.36
C ASP A 94 13.35 11.00 17.54
N LYS A 95 13.43 12.34 17.59
CA LYS A 95 14.69 13.09 17.80
C LYS A 95 15.35 12.82 19.17
N LYS A 96 14.61 12.31 20.15
CA LYS A 96 15.11 11.91 21.48
C LYS A 96 15.57 10.44 21.50
N GLY A 97 15.44 9.73 20.38
CA GLY A 97 15.79 8.33 20.22
C GLY A 97 14.72 7.35 20.70
N LYS A 98 13.54 7.80 21.11
CA LYS A 98 12.43 6.95 21.51
C LYS A 98 11.85 6.26 20.28
N SER A 99 11.70 4.95 20.36
CA SER A 99 11.07 4.14 19.31
C SER A 99 9.56 4.07 19.52
N SER A 100 8.81 4.07 18.41
CA SER A 100 7.36 3.86 18.41
C SER A 100 6.94 3.13 17.14
N GLU A 101 5.82 2.42 17.23
CA GLU A 101 5.19 1.77 16.09
C GLU A 101 3.86 2.48 15.80
N ARG A 102 3.56 2.70 14.51
CA ARG A 102 2.32 3.34 14.08
C ARG A 102 1.78 2.67 12.84
N GLU A 103 0.51 2.30 12.88
CA GLU A 103 -0.21 1.95 11.66
C GLU A 103 -0.56 3.23 10.88
N ALA A 104 -0.56 3.13 9.57
CA ALA A 104 -0.89 4.20 8.64
C ALA A 104 -1.56 3.60 7.41
N VAL A 105 -2.53 4.30 6.84
CA VAL A 105 -3.05 3.99 5.50
C VAL A 105 -2.56 5.07 4.55
N TYR A 106 -1.91 4.66 3.47
CA TYR A 106 -1.54 5.56 2.38
C TYR A 106 -2.55 5.47 1.25
N ALA A 107 -3.08 6.61 0.84
CA ALA A 107 -3.84 6.73 -0.39
C ALA A 107 -2.88 6.99 -1.56
N VAL A 108 -3.01 6.19 -2.62
CA VAL A 108 -2.14 6.24 -3.80
C VAL A 108 -2.97 6.61 -5.02
N ALA A 109 -2.77 7.83 -5.53
CA ALA A 109 -3.36 8.28 -6.79
C ALA A 109 -2.41 7.97 -7.94
N LEU A 110 -2.79 7.03 -8.82
CA LEU A 110 -1.96 6.50 -9.92
C LEU A 110 -1.89 7.40 -11.17
N ARG A 111 -1.96 8.73 -10.98
CA ARG A 111 -1.72 9.72 -12.03
C ARG A 111 -0.21 9.95 -12.24
N ALA A 112 0.16 10.90 -13.10
CA ALA A 112 1.54 11.34 -13.27
C ALA A 112 1.72 12.76 -12.70
N PRO A 113 2.57 12.98 -11.68
CA PRO A 113 3.29 11.96 -10.90
C PRO A 113 2.32 11.10 -10.05
N VAL A 114 2.78 9.91 -9.63
CA VAL A 114 2.06 9.09 -8.64
C VAL A 114 2.10 9.84 -7.32
N VAL A 115 0.93 10.06 -6.71
CA VAL A 115 0.86 10.75 -5.42
C VAL A 115 0.65 9.74 -4.32
N VAL A 116 1.52 9.76 -3.31
CA VAL A 116 1.44 8.95 -2.09
C VAL A 116 1.30 9.89 -0.90
N SER A 117 0.18 9.82 -0.20
CA SER A 117 -0.07 10.61 1.01
C SER A 117 -0.83 9.78 2.04
N ARG A 118 -0.77 10.17 3.31
CA ARG A 118 -1.65 9.60 4.32
C ARG A 118 -3.12 9.79 3.93
N ASP A 119 -3.91 8.75 4.14
CA ASP A 119 -5.35 8.82 3.98
C ASP A 119 -5.95 9.51 5.22
N PRO A 120 -6.71 10.61 5.08
CA PRO A 120 -7.28 11.33 6.22
C PRO A 120 -8.47 10.61 6.86
N TYR A 121 -9.01 9.56 6.24
CA TYR A 121 -10.19 8.84 6.73
C TYR A 121 -9.86 7.60 7.58
N PHE A 122 -8.57 7.36 7.86
CA PHE A 122 -8.04 6.24 8.64
C PHE A 122 -7.02 6.72 9.67
#